data_AF-L9MDU0-F1
#
_entry.id   AF-L9MDU0-F1
#
_cell.length_a   1.000
_cell.length_b   1.000
_cell.length_c   1.000
_cell.angle_alpha   90.00
_cell.angle_beta   90.00
_cell.angle_gamma   90.00
#
_symmetry.space_group_name_H-M   'P 1'
#
loop_
_entity.id
_entity.type
_entity.pdbx_description
1 polymer ?
#
loop_
_entity_poly.entity_id
_entity_poly.type
_entity_poly.pdbx_seq_one_letter_code
_entity_poly.pdbx_strand_id
1 'polypeptide(L)' 'MYLPAYSPDLNPIEKAWSILKRKVRHIVSQQQKTILEALDIGFNQM' A
#
# COMPACT_ATOMS: atom_id res chain seq x y z
N MET A 1 20.72 -7.10 -7.41
CA MET A 1 20.14 -5.85 -7.93
C MET A 1 20.69 -4.71 -7.08
N TYR A 2 21.28 -3.68 -7.68
CA TYR A 2 21.81 -2.52 -6.96
C TYR A 2 20.72 -1.44 -6.89
N LEU A 3 20.43 -0.93 -5.69
CA LEU A 3 19.53 0.20 -5.47
C LEU A 3 20.36 1.36 -4.91
N PRO A 4 20.54 2.45 -5.66
CA PRO A 4 21.28 3.61 -5.16
C PRO A 4 20.56 4.27 -3.98
N ALA A 5 21.34 4.90 -3.10
CA ALA A 5 20.80 5.66 -1.98
C ALA A 5 19.85 6.77 -2.48
N TYR A 6 18.83 7.07 -1.67
CA TYR A 6 17.83 8.12 -1.96
C TYR A 6 17.12 7.97 -3.32
N SER A 7 17.02 6.76 -3.86
CA SER A 7 16.37 6.49 -5.15
C SER A 7 15.09 5.66 -4.97
N PRO A 8 14.07 6.18 -4.27
CA PRO A 8 12.81 5.46 -4.04
C PRO A 8 12.10 5.11 -5.36
N ASP A 9 12.25 5.95 -6.39
CA ASP A 9 11.65 5.73 -7.71
C ASP A 9 12.16 4.45 -8.40
N LEU A 10 13.36 3.99 -8.03
CA LEU A 10 13.96 2.76 -8.54
C LEU A 10 13.60 1.53 -7.72
N ASN A 11 12.90 1.70 -6.58
CA ASN A 11 12.47 0.61 -5.73
C ASN A 11 11.00 0.24 -6.01
N PRO A 12 10.71 -0.90 -6.66
CA PRO A 12 9.35 -1.26 -7.06
C PRO A 12 8.38 -1.42 -5.88
N ILE A 13 8.88 -1.63 -4.66
CA ILE A 13 8.04 -1.71 -3.46
C ILE A 13 7.32 -0.39 -3.18
N GLU A 14 7.88 0.76 -3.56
CA GLU A 14 7.25 2.07 -3.35
C GLU A 14 5.94 2.18 -4.14
N LYS A 15 5.91 1.63 -5.35
CA LYS A 15 4.70 1.53 -6.16
C LYS A 15 3.65 0.61 -5.50
N ALA A 16 4.08 -0.52 -4.96
CA ALA A 16 3.21 -1.43 -4.22
C ALA A 16 2.60 -0.73 -2.99
N TRP A 17 3.41 0.00 -2.21
CA TRP A 17 2.95 0.79 -1.07
C TRP A 17 1.98 1.90 -1.47
N SER A 18 2.21 2.57 -2.60
CA SER A 18 1.29 3.59 -3.13
C SER A 18 -0.10 3.01 -3.42
N ILE A 19 -0.14 1.84 -4.08
CA ILE A 19 -1.39 1.13 -4.39
C ILE A 19 -2.09 0.66 -3.11
N LEU A 20 -1.35 0.03 -2.19
CA LEU A 20 -1.89 -0.49 -0.93
C LEU A 20 -2.49 0.65 -0.09
N LYS A 21 -1.75 1.75 0.11
CA LYS A 21 -2.24 2.92 0.85
C LYS A 21 -3.52 3.49 0.24
N ARG A 22 -3.62 3.53 -1.10
CA ARG A 22 -4.84 3.98 -1.79
C ARG A 22 -6.03 3.07 -1.49
N LYS A 23 -5.85 1.75 -1.55
CA LYS A 23 -6.89 0.75 -1.24
C LYS A 23 -7.34 0.83 0.22
N VAL A 24 -6.38 0.83 1.16
CA VAL A 24 -6.67 0.91 2.60
C VAL A 24 -7.46 2.17 2.93
N ARG A 25 -7.05 3.35 2.41
CA ARG A 25 -7.79 4.61 2.61
C ARG A 25 -9.24 4.52 2.11
N HIS A 26 -9.45 3.90 0.96
CA HIS A 26 -10.80 3.69 0.42
C HIS A 26 -11.63 2.76 1.32
N ILE A 27 -11.08 1.62 1.74
CA ILE A 27 -11.77 0.65 2.60
C ILE A 27 -12.14 1.27 3.96
N VAL A 28 -11.20 1.95 4.62
CA VAL A 28 -11.44 2.62 5.91
C VAL A 28 -12.56 3.66 5.78
N SER A 29 -12.52 4.48 4.73
CA SER A 29 -13.51 5.56 4.54
C SER A 29 -14.91 5.06 4.14
N GLN A 30 -14.99 4.03 3.30
CA GLN A 30 -16.27 3.57 2.74
C GLN A 30 -16.93 2.46 3.56
N GLN A 31 -16.14 1.61 4.21
CA GLN A 31 -16.64 0.40 4.87
C GLN A 31 -16.60 0.50 6.40
N GLN A 32 -16.19 1.65 6.96
CA GLN A 32 -16.03 1.88 8.41
C GLN A 32 -15.19 0.78 9.10
N LYS A 33 -14.23 0.22 8.37
CA LYS A 33 -13.32 -0.82 8.84
C LYS A 33 -12.14 -0.21 9.59
N THR A 34 -11.60 -0.95 10.54
CA THR A 34 -10.34 -0.58 11.19
C THR A 34 -9.19 -0.61 10.17
N ILE A 35 -8.10 0.09 10.48
CA ILE A 35 -6.90 0.10 9.61
C ILE A 35 -6.34 -1.31 9.44
N LEU A 36 -6.35 -2.14 10.49
CA LEU A 36 -5.84 -3.51 10.44
C LEU A 36 -6.68 -4.40 9.50
N GLU A 37 -8.01 -4.38 9.63
CA GLU A 37 -8.89 -5.12 8.72
C GLU A 37 -8.74 -4.62 7.27
N ALA A 38 -8.62 -3.30 7.08
CA ALA A 38 -8.45 -2.70 5.77
C ALA A 38 -7.09 -3.05 5.14
N LEU A 39 -6.04 -3.22 5.95
CA LEU A 39 -4.73 -3.70 5.52
C LEU A 39 -4.81 -5.16 5.05
N ASP A 40 -5.44 -6.05 5.82
CA ASP A 40 -5.63 -7.44 5.43
C ASP A 40 -6.43 -7.56 4.13
N ILE A 41 -7.55 -6.83 4.02
CA ILE A 41 -8.36 -6.81 2.81
C ILE A 41 -7.57 -6.22 1.64
N GLY A 42 -6.94 -5.07 1.85
CA GLY A 42 -6.20 -4.35 0.81
C GLY A 42 -5.03 -5.14 0.26
N PHE A 43 -4.31 -5.87 1.12
CA PHE A 43 -3.18 -6.72 0.76
C PHE A 43 -3.63 -7.98 0.00
N ASN A 44 -4.70 -8.65 0.45
CA ASN A 44 -5.23 -9.83 -0.24
C ASN A 44 -5.92 -9.52 -1.58
N GLN A 45 -6.21 -8.24 -1.85
CA GLN A 45 -6.79 -7.75 -3.10
C GLN A 45 -5.76 -7.14 -4.08
N MET A 46 -4.46 -7.19 -3.76
CA MET A 46 -3.40 -6.78 -4.67
C MET A 46 -3.05 -7.89 -5.65
#